data_AF-A0AA36IUM0-F1
#
_entry.id   AF-A0AA36IUM0-F1
#
_cell.length_a   1.000
_cell.length_b   1.000
_cell.length_c   1.000
_cell.angle_alpha   90.00
_cell.angle_beta   90.00
_cell.angle_gamma   90.00
#
_symmetry.space_group_name_H-M   'P 1'
#
loop_
_entity.id
_entity.type
_entity.pdbx_description
1 polymer ?
#
loop_
_entity_poly.entity_id
_entity_poly.type
_entity_poly.pdbx_seq_one_letter_code
_entity_poly.pdbx_strand_id
1 'polypeptide(L)'
;MEKQSIAENQSIADAKVKAAYGACEDVPVMEEWSQPDVLLMNIWSALGQILVPMGLVVVYNNPGVFHASSSQDAEQTRRFFMQCQNQGHSWQVEWACVWTTPAVRLFPVLGVSLPVLLALWKVLHLRAYYMFMRNRIMICFAAGSRLGFKCGLALSVIFAHALAHFALLIFFGHPCEEEHCRGQHILNTGWKDFLNDPATLQRDKTFVLAATRLAVQYIVPGALSLIFVFGMDNFVAELVPMGLYFDHLPSKRYENLGRYMYIKEDVIEVAVKRIMASASELQPQSMEQLCLRFQETAKAMQCKQLGESADLEEETQSESLQLEEKGFAAGVRELILLEWWPLRLLLEFPLVDEVSVRFCQFLAAHLVASTVLLGLMTTTILRRCVILVRTEMMDLESGDFIPEPDAIYPFAWYLCLGLVLGVATCRVLSLTWRVTLRLTQSPEPTEP
;
A
#
# COMPACT_ATOMS: atom_id res chain seq x y z
N MET A 1 -23.55 31.13 -53.95
CA MET A 1 -23.60 29.72 -54.38
C MET A 1 -22.21 29.08 -54.24
N GLU A 2 -21.24 29.33 -55.12
CA GLU A 2 -19.93 28.64 -55.13
C GLU A 2 -19.22 28.54 -53.76
N LYS A 3 -19.00 29.67 -53.06
CA LYS A 3 -18.40 29.68 -51.70
C LYS A 3 -19.15 28.85 -50.66
N GLN A 4 -20.46 28.64 -50.84
CA GLN A 4 -21.32 27.91 -49.93
C GLN A 4 -21.16 26.39 -50.13
N SER A 5 -21.05 25.95 -51.39
CA SER A 5 -20.73 24.57 -51.75
C SER A 5 -19.33 24.16 -51.27
N ILE A 6 -18.35 25.07 -51.25
CA ILE A 6 -17.00 24.79 -50.72
C ILE A 6 -17.07 24.50 -49.20
N ALA A 7 -17.76 25.33 -48.43
CA ALA A 7 -17.92 25.14 -46.98
C ALA A 7 -18.70 23.85 -46.64
N GLU A 8 -19.75 23.55 -47.40
CA GLU A 8 -20.54 22.32 -47.26
C GLU A 8 -19.72 21.06 -47.59
N ASN A 9 -18.93 21.09 -48.67
CA ASN A 9 -18.02 20.00 -49.01
C ASN A 9 -16.89 19.82 -47.98
N GLN A 10 -16.36 20.90 -47.39
CA GLN A 10 -15.40 20.79 -46.28
C GLN A 10 -16.06 20.19 -45.03
N SER A 11 -17.27 20.61 -44.66
CA SER A 11 -18.02 20.02 -43.55
C SER A 11 -18.28 18.51 -43.75
N ILE A 12 -18.58 18.09 -44.98
CA ILE A 12 -18.79 16.67 -45.32
C ILE A 12 -17.46 15.90 -45.35
N ALA A 13 -16.36 16.54 -45.78
CA ALA A 13 -15.03 15.95 -45.72
C ALA A 13 -14.58 15.73 -44.26
N ASP A 14 -14.68 16.75 -43.41
CA ASP A 14 -14.31 16.68 -41.98
C ASP A 14 -15.20 15.69 -41.22
N ALA A 15 -16.49 15.59 -41.55
CA ALA A 15 -17.38 14.56 -41.01
C ALA A 15 -16.97 13.14 -41.45
N LYS A 16 -16.59 12.95 -42.73
CA LYS A 16 -16.07 11.66 -43.23
C LYS A 16 -14.70 11.30 -42.67
N VAL A 17 -13.83 12.29 -42.43
CA VAL A 17 -12.55 12.11 -41.75
C VAL A 17 -12.78 11.73 -40.29
N LYS A 18 -13.67 12.41 -39.56
CA LYS A 18 -14.09 11.99 -38.21
C LYS A 18 -14.64 10.56 -38.19
N ALA A 19 -15.51 10.20 -39.14
CA ALA A 19 -16.03 8.84 -39.25
C ALA A 19 -14.94 7.79 -39.54
N ALA A 20 -14.04 8.06 -40.49
CA ALA A 20 -12.95 7.15 -40.87
C ALA A 20 -11.84 7.02 -39.80
N TYR A 21 -11.63 8.04 -38.97
CA TYR A 21 -10.75 7.95 -37.80
C TYR A 21 -11.45 7.38 -36.57
N GLY A 22 -12.77 7.49 -36.45
CA GLY A 22 -13.57 6.88 -35.38
C GLY A 22 -13.76 5.38 -35.58
N ALA A 23 -14.06 4.93 -36.81
CA ALA A 23 -14.36 3.53 -37.14
C ALA A 23 -13.12 2.60 -37.22
N CYS A 24 -12.08 2.85 -36.41
CA CYS A 24 -10.94 1.95 -36.24
C CYS A 24 -10.77 1.64 -34.75
N GLU A 25 -11.79 0.99 -34.20
CA GLU A 25 -11.98 0.70 -32.77
C GLU A 25 -11.06 -0.43 -32.27
N ASP A 26 -9.76 -0.40 -32.62
CA ASP A 26 -8.73 -1.29 -32.07
C ASP A 26 -8.29 -0.85 -30.66
N VAL A 27 -9.28 -0.53 -29.82
CA VAL A 27 -9.18 -0.14 -28.41
C VAL A 27 -9.35 -1.31 -27.41
N PRO A 28 -9.87 -2.52 -27.74
CA PRO A 28 -10.48 -3.39 -26.72
C PRO A 28 -9.53 -3.81 -25.60
N VAL A 29 -8.26 -4.07 -25.90
CA VAL A 29 -7.24 -4.43 -24.89
C VAL A 29 -7.05 -3.32 -23.85
N MET A 30 -6.98 -2.04 -24.27
CA MET A 30 -6.82 -0.94 -23.31
C MET A 30 -8.12 -0.61 -22.59
N GLU A 31 -9.28 -0.89 -23.21
CA GLU A 31 -10.56 -0.79 -22.52
C GLU A 31 -10.71 -1.87 -21.45
N GLU A 32 -10.55 -3.14 -21.81
CA GLU A 32 -10.54 -4.33 -20.94
C GLU A 32 -9.61 -4.15 -19.73
N TRP A 33 -8.34 -3.80 -19.96
CA TRP A 33 -7.37 -3.61 -18.88
C TRP A 33 -7.59 -2.33 -18.06
N SER A 34 -8.40 -1.38 -18.56
CA SER A 34 -8.86 -0.22 -17.78
C SER A 34 -10.12 -0.47 -16.98
N GLN A 35 -10.82 -1.62 -17.18
CA GLN A 35 -12.11 -1.87 -16.54
C GLN A 35 -11.93 -1.97 -15.01
N PRO A 36 -12.72 -1.22 -14.21
CA PRO A 36 -12.53 -1.14 -12.77
C PRO A 36 -12.58 -2.48 -12.04
N ASP A 37 -13.44 -3.39 -12.50
CA ASP A 37 -13.67 -4.72 -11.95
C ASP A 37 -12.51 -5.68 -12.23
N VAL A 38 -11.92 -5.65 -13.43
CA VAL A 38 -10.70 -6.42 -13.77
C VAL A 38 -9.53 -5.99 -12.87
N LEU A 39 -9.30 -4.68 -12.76
CA LEU A 39 -8.27 -4.12 -11.87
C LEU A 39 -8.53 -4.49 -10.39
N LEU A 40 -9.79 -4.44 -9.94
CA LEU A 40 -10.19 -4.77 -8.59
C LEU A 40 -10.02 -6.27 -8.29
N MET A 41 -10.45 -7.15 -9.20
CA MET A 41 -10.31 -8.61 -9.05
C MET A 41 -8.85 -9.04 -8.99
N ASN A 42 -8.01 -8.51 -9.87
CA ASN A 42 -6.57 -8.83 -9.88
C ASN A 42 -5.90 -8.40 -8.57
N ILE A 43 -6.23 -7.20 -8.06
CA ILE A 43 -5.60 -6.67 -6.84
C ILE A 43 -6.16 -7.33 -5.56
N TRP A 44 -7.46 -7.62 -5.47
CA TRP A 44 -8.02 -8.32 -4.29
C TRP A 44 -7.72 -9.82 -4.25
N SER A 45 -7.65 -10.51 -5.41
CA SER A 45 -7.23 -11.92 -5.44
C SER A 45 -5.76 -12.08 -5.05
N ALA A 46 -4.90 -11.13 -5.42
CA ALA A 46 -3.53 -11.05 -4.94
C ALA A 46 -3.47 -10.70 -3.44
N LEU A 47 -4.24 -9.69 -2.97
CA LEU A 47 -4.26 -9.34 -1.54
C LEU A 47 -4.76 -10.48 -0.65
N GLY A 48 -5.78 -11.22 -1.08
CA GLY A 48 -6.35 -12.32 -0.29
C GLY A 48 -5.32 -13.36 0.15
N GLN A 49 -4.31 -13.61 -0.69
CA GLN A 49 -3.21 -14.54 -0.42
C GLN A 49 -2.28 -14.07 0.73
N ILE A 50 -2.31 -12.79 1.09
CA ILE A 50 -1.52 -12.21 2.20
C ILE A 50 -2.45 -11.85 3.38
N LEU A 51 -3.62 -11.26 3.10
CA LEU A 51 -4.60 -10.86 4.12
C LEU A 51 -5.07 -12.03 4.97
N VAL A 52 -5.28 -13.21 4.38
CA VAL A 52 -5.71 -14.40 5.14
C VAL A 52 -4.60 -14.89 6.10
N PRO A 53 -3.38 -15.24 5.65
CA PRO A 53 -2.33 -15.70 6.56
C PRO A 53 -1.89 -14.61 7.55
N MET A 54 -1.71 -13.35 7.12
CA MET A 54 -1.31 -12.26 8.03
C MET A 54 -2.44 -11.87 9.00
N GLY A 55 -3.70 -11.93 8.57
CA GLY A 55 -4.85 -11.79 9.45
C GLY A 55 -4.88 -12.87 10.53
N LEU A 56 -4.59 -14.13 10.18
CA LEU A 56 -4.43 -15.22 11.15
C LEU A 56 -3.28 -14.94 12.13
N VAL A 57 -2.12 -14.42 11.68
CA VAL A 57 -1.03 -14.00 12.58
C VAL A 57 -1.50 -12.92 13.56
N VAL A 58 -2.25 -11.92 13.10
CA VAL A 58 -2.82 -10.87 13.97
C VAL A 58 -3.82 -11.46 14.98
N VAL A 59 -4.69 -12.39 14.57
CA VAL A 59 -5.66 -13.06 15.45
C VAL A 59 -4.95 -13.90 16.52
N TYR A 60 -4.04 -14.80 16.14
CA TYR A 60 -3.31 -15.65 17.09
C TYR A 60 -2.44 -14.86 18.08
N ASN A 61 -1.85 -13.75 17.64
CA ASN A 61 -1.08 -12.87 18.52
C ASN A 61 -1.95 -11.97 19.42
N ASN A 62 -3.27 -11.89 19.18
CA ASN A 62 -4.20 -11.02 19.92
C ASN A 62 -5.54 -11.73 20.24
N PRO A 63 -5.53 -12.89 20.94
CA PRO A 63 -6.71 -13.75 21.09
C PRO A 63 -7.93 -13.01 21.66
N GLY A 64 -7.69 -12.15 22.67
CA GLY A 64 -8.72 -11.36 23.34
C GLY A 64 -9.50 -10.38 22.44
N VAL A 65 -9.07 -10.13 21.19
CA VAL A 65 -9.80 -9.28 20.23
C VAL A 65 -11.04 -9.99 19.68
N PHE A 66 -10.99 -11.31 19.51
CA PHE A 66 -12.08 -12.09 18.90
C PHE A 66 -12.72 -13.12 19.84
N HIS A 67 -11.99 -13.64 20.82
CA HIS A 67 -12.54 -14.55 21.84
C HIS A 67 -12.11 -14.17 23.25
N ALA A 68 -13.05 -14.24 24.20
CA ALA A 68 -12.88 -13.83 25.59
C ALA A 68 -13.36 -14.92 26.57
N SER A 69 -12.89 -16.16 26.38
CA SER A 69 -13.50 -17.33 27.05
C SER A 69 -12.57 -18.52 27.37
N SER A 70 -11.24 -18.38 27.31
CA SER A 70 -10.33 -19.43 27.83
C SER A 70 -9.03 -18.86 28.40
N SER A 71 -8.54 -19.46 29.49
CA SER A 71 -7.23 -19.17 30.08
C SER A 71 -6.09 -19.79 29.26
N GLN A 72 -6.33 -20.93 28.62
CA GLN A 72 -5.34 -21.67 27.83
C GLN A 72 -4.89 -20.88 26.59
N ASP A 73 -5.78 -20.12 25.95
CA ASP A 73 -5.41 -19.28 24.80
C ASP A 73 -4.51 -18.10 25.21
N ALA A 74 -4.78 -17.49 26.37
CA ALA A 74 -3.95 -16.41 26.90
C ALA A 74 -2.54 -16.91 27.25
N GLU A 75 -2.44 -18.10 27.85
CA GLU A 75 -1.18 -18.76 28.16
C GLU A 75 -0.43 -19.17 26.87
N GLN A 76 -1.14 -19.72 25.88
CA GLN A 76 -0.57 -20.09 24.58
C GLN A 76 0.00 -18.88 23.82
N THR A 77 -0.61 -17.69 23.96
CA THR A 77 -0.05 -16.45 23.40
C THR A 77 1.16 -15.94 24.19
N ARG A 78 1.24 -16.14 25.53
CA ARG A 78 2.46 -15.80 26.30
C ARG A 78 3.69 -16.53 25.77
N ARG A 79 3.56 -17.82 25.42
CA ARG A 79 4.68 -18.67 24.97
C ARG A 79 5.44 -18.13 23.74
N PHE A 80 4.85 -17.24 22.93
CA PHE A 80 5.50 -16.60 21.77
C PHE A 80 6.33 -15.34 22.09
N PHE A 81 6.21 -14.77 23.29
CA PHE A 81 6.97 -13.59 23.72
C PHE A 81 7.95 -14.00 24.81
N MET A 82 9.24 -13.81 24.59
CA MET A 82 10.23 -14.05 25.64
C MET A 82 10.04 -12.99 26.75
N GLN A 83 9.67 -13.39 27.96
CA GLN A 83 9.48 -12.47 29.10
C GLN A 83 10.79 -12.33 29.87
N CYS A 84 11.81 -11.75 29.24
CA CYS A 84 13.21 -11.78 29.71
C CYS A 84 13.47 -11.16 31.10
N GLN A 85 12.54 -10.37 31.62
CA GLN A 85 12.63 -9.64 32.89
C GLN A 85 12.83 -10.61 34.07
N ASN A 86 13.84 -10.37 34.92
CA ASN A 86 14.17 -11.16 36.11
C ASN A 86 14.59 -12.63 35.87
N GLN A 87 14.86 -13.03 34.62
CA GLN A 87 15.16 -14.44 34.27
C GLN A 87 16.64 -14.85 34.47
N GLY A 88 17.45 -14.01 35.11
CA GLY A 88 18.88 -14.27 35.38
C GLY A 88 19.76 -14.23 34.13
N HIS A 89 19.27 -13.62 33.04
CA HIS A 89 20.05 -13.38 31.85
C HIS A 89 21.04 -12.21 32.06
N SER A 90 22.00 -12.04 31.15
CA SER A 90 22.81 -10.83 31.12
C SER A 90 21.97 -9.66 30.61
N TRP A 91 22.10 -8.48 31.23
CA TRP A 91 21.39 -7.23 30.85
C TRP A 91 21.34 -6.93 29.34
N GLN A 92 22.36 -7.31 28.58
CA GLN A 92 22.43 -7.15 27.12
C GLN A 92 21.32 -7.94 26.38
N VAL A 93 20.97 -9.13 26.87
CA VAL A 93 19.92 -9.99 26.31
C VAL A 93 18.55 -9.44 26.69
N GLU A 94 18.39 -8.97 27.93
CA GLU A 94 17.16 -8.34 28.43
C GLU A 94 16.85 -7.08 27.61
N TRP A 95 17.81 -6.15 27.45
CA TRP A 95 17.67 -4.97 26.60
C TRP A 95 17.40 -5.31 25.11
N ALA A 96 18.07 -6.31 24.55
CA ALA A 96 17.83 -6.72 23.16
C ALA A 96 16.42 -7.34 22.98
N CYS A 97 15.96 -8.08 23.98
CA CYS A 97 14.63 -8.69 24.05
C CYS A 97 13.53 -7.62 24.13
N VAL A 98 13.71 -6.62 25.00
CA VAL A 98 12.85 -5.44 25.15
C VAL A 98 12.79 -4.65 23.83
N TRP A 99 13.94 -4.33 23.24
CA TRP A 99 14.03 -3.54 22.00
C TRP A 99 13.32 -4.22 20.81
N THR A 100 13.36 -5.55 20.76
CA THR A 100 12.80 -6.35 19.66
C THR A 100 11.34 -6.80 19.87
N THR A 101 10.86 -6.85 21.13
CA THR A 101 9.48 -7.26 21.47
C THR A 101 8.38 -6.44 20.73
N PRO A 102 8.47 -5.10 20.59
CA PRO A 102 7.50 -4.33 19.82
C PRO A 102 7.37 -4.83 18.39
N ALA A 103 8.49 -5.10 17.72
CA ALA A 103 8.53 -5.50 16.33
C ALA A 103 7.71 -6.78 16.07
N VAL A 104 7.77 -7.75 16.99
CA VAL A 104 6.96 -8.99 16.91
C VAL A 104 5.46 -8.69 16.86
N ARG A 105 4.98 -7.65 17.56
CA ARG A 105 3.56 -7.26 17.59
C ARG A 105 3.16 -6.26 16.51
N LEU A 106 4.08 -5.39 16.10
CA LEU A 106 3.85 -4.34 15.09
C LEU A 106 3.88 -4.90 13.66
N PHE A 107 4.81 -5.82 13.37
CA PHE A 107 5.00 -6.38 12.02
C PHE A 107 3.73 -7.04 11.44
N PRO A 108 2.96 -7.89 12.15
CA PRO A 108 1.76 -8.51 11.58
C PRO A 108 0.68 -7.48 11.24
N VAL A 109 0.56 -6.44 12.07
CA VAL A 109 -0.42 -5.36 11.87
C VAL A 109 -0.05 -4.50 10.65
N LEU A 110 1.23 -4.12 10.54
CA LEU A 110 1.76 -3.40 9.37
C LEU A 110 1.73 -4.26 8.09
N GLY A 111 2.02 -5.55 8.20
CA GLY A 111 1.97 -6.52 7.09
C GLY A 111 0.54 -6.88 6.63
N VAL A 112 -0.50 -6.35 7.30
CA VAL A 112 -1.87 -6.25 6.80
C VAL A 112 -2.15 -4.83 6.28
N SER A 113 -1.83 -3.79 7.05
CA SER A 113 -2.17 -2.40 6.73
C SER A 113 -1.45 -1.84 5.49
N LEU A 114 -0.16 -2.12 5.32
CA LEU A 114 0.64 -1.59 4.21
C LEU A 114 0.24 -2.20 2.86
N PRO A 115 0.03 -3.53 2.71
CA PRO A 115 -0.57 -4.11 1.49
C PRO A 115 -1.90 -3.46 1.07
N VAL A 116 -2.78 -3.13 2.02
CA VAL A 116 -4.07 -2.47 1.74
C VAL A 116 -3.88 -1.05 1.22
N LEU A 117 -3.00 -0.25 1.83
CA LEU A 117 -2.71 1.10 1.36
C LEU A 117 -1.96 1.12 0.02
N LEU A 118 -1.04 0.18 -0.21
CA LEU A 118 -0.35 0.01 -1.49
C LEU A 118 -1.28 -0.52 -2.60
N ALA A 119 -2.30 -1.31 -2.26
CA ALA A 119 -3.36 -1.69 -3.18
C ALA A 119 -4.15 -0.48 -3.65
N LEU A 120 -4.62 0.35 -2.72
CA LEU A 120 -5.32 1.60 -3.03
C LEU A 120 -4.46 2.50 -3.95
N TRP A 121 -3.20 2.71 -3.58
CA TRP A 121 -2.22 3.45 -4.38
C TRP A 121 -2.10 2.88 -5.80
N LYS A 122 -1.88 1.57 -5.94
CA LYS A 122 -1.71 0.88 -7.23
C LYS A 122 -2.96 0.95 -8.10
N VAL A 123 -4.16 0.69 -7.56
CA VAL A 123 -5.44 0.82 -8.28
C VAL A 123 -5.55 2.21 -8.94
N LEU A 124 -5.22 3.26 -8.18
CA LEU A 124 -5.33 4.65 -8.62
C LEU A 124 -4.29 5.01 -9.70
N HIS A 125 -3.02 4.57 -9.56
CA HIS A 125 -1.98 4.83 -10.56
C HIS A 125 -2.21 4.03 -11.85
N LEU A 126 -2.63 2.76 -11.75
CA LEU A 126 -3.04 1.95 -12.92
C LEU A 126 -4.22 2.60 -13.66
N ARG A 127 -5.30 2.96 -12.96
CA ARG A 127 -6.48 3.59 -13.57
C ARG A 127 -6.09 4.89 -14.27
N ALA A 128 -5.30 5.76 -13.63
CA ALA A 128 -4.87 7.02 -14.22
C ALA A 128 -3.93 6.82 -15.43
N TYR A 129 -3.04 5.81 -15.41
CA TYR A 129 -2.21 5.49 -16.57
C TYR A 129 -3.03 5.09 -17.80
N TYR A 130 -3.93 4.11 -17.67
CA TYR A 130 -4.75 3.66 -18.81
C TYR A 130 -5.66 4.77 -19.36
N MET A 131 -6.22 5.57 -18.46
CA MET A 131 -7.01 6.77 -18.74
C MET A 131 -6.22 7.83 -19.53
N PHE A 132 -4.98 8.12 -19.13
CA PHE A 132 -4.12 9.07 -19.85
C PHE A 132 -3.61 8.51 -21.18
N MET A 133 -3.23 7.22 -21.23
CA MET A 133 -2.78 6.55 -22.47
C MET A 133 -3.87 6.52 -23.54
N ARG A 134 -5.13 6.26 -23.17
CA ARG A 134 -6.30 6.40 -24.08
C ARG A 134 -6.35 7.79 -24.73
N ASN A 135 -5.97 8.82 -23.97
CA ASN A 135 -5.96 10.23 -24.38
C ASN A 135 -4.58 10.71 -24.89
N ARG A 136 -3.71 9.79 -25.36
CA ARG A 136 -2.38 10.07 -25.93
C ARG A 136 -1.41 10.80 -24.99
N ILE A 137 -1.60 10.68 -23.69
CA ILE A 137 -0.63 11.12 -22.67
C ILE A 137 0.09 9.90 -22.13
N MET A 138 1.41 9.88 -22.27
CA MET A 138 2.30 8.82 -21.81
C MET A 138 3.01 9.26 -20.53
N ILE A 139 2.75 8.55 -19.43
CA ILE A 139 3.38 8.84 -18.13
C ILE A 139 4.69 8.08 -18.01
N CYS A 140 5.77 8.78 -17.66
CA CYS A 140 6.97 8.15 -17.12
C CYS A 140 6.92 8.19 -15.59
N PHE A 141 6.63 7.03 -14.98
CA PHE A 141 6.67 6.82 -13.53
C PHE A 141 8.11 6.78 -13.02
N ALA A 142 8.40 7.51 -11.95
CA ALA A 142 9.76 7.62 -11.44
C ALA A 142 10.19 6.33 -10.70
N ALA A 143 11.27 5.68 -11.17
CA ALA A 143 11.70 4.40 -10.62
C ALA A 143 12.25 4.47 -9.18
N GLY A 144 12.87 5.59 -8.79
CA GLY A 144 13.53 5.74 -7.48
C GLY A 144 12.67 6.30 -6.34
N SER A 145 11.54 6.94 -6.64
CA SER A 145 10.73 7.63 -5.61
C SER A 145 9.69 6.72 -4.93
N ARG A 146 9.52 5.49 -5.44
CA ARG A 146 8.34 4.64 -5.24
C ARG A 146 7.97 4.35 -3.79
N LEU A 147 6.67 4.36 -3.54
CA LEU A 147 6.08 4.15 -2.21
C LEU A 147 6.19 2.69 -1.74
N GLY A 148 6.06 1.73 -2.68
CA GLY A 148 6.16 0.29 -2.41
C GLY A 148 7.49 -0.08 -1.77
N PHE A 149 8.60 0.32 -2.38
CA PHE A 149 9.96 0.08 -1.89
C PHE A 149 10.19 0.68 -0.50
N LYS A 150 9.73 1.92 -0.25
CA LYS A 150 9.87 2.59 1.06
C LYS A 150 9.09 1.85 2.16
N CYS A 151 7.87 1.42 1.86
CA CYS A 151 7.05 0.58 2.74
C CYS A 151 7.66 -0.81 2.97
N GLY A 152 8.18 -1.44 1.92
CA GLY A 152 8.85 -2.74 1.96
C GLY A 152 10.11 -2.70 2.82
N LEU A 153 10.97 -1.70 2.63
CA LEU A 153 12.17 -1.49 3.43
C LEU A 153 11.84 -1.29 4.93
N ALA A 154 10.85 -0.43 5.25
CA ALA A 154 10.40 -0.23 6.62
C ALA A 154 9.86 -1.52 7.25
N LEU A 155 9.02 -2.25 6.51
CA LEU A 155 8.45 -3.52 6.95
C LEU A 155 9.52 -4.62 7.11
N SER A 156 10.56 -4.63 6.25
CA SER A 156 11.71 -5.52 6.36
C SER A 156 12.57 -5.24 7.59
N VAL A 157 12.81 -3.98 7.95
CA VAL A 157 13.53 -3.62 9.18
C VAL A 157 12.80 -4.13 10.41
N ILE A 158 11.47 -3.97 10.46
CA ILE A 158 10.65 -4.47 11.58
C ILE A 158 10.60 -6.01 11.57
N PHE A 159 10.52 -6.65 10.41
CA PHE A 159 10.61 -8.12 10.31
C PHE A 159 11.97 -8.65 10.82
N ALA A 160 13.07 -7.99 10.46
CA ALA A 160 14.41 -8.36 10.94
C ALA A 160 14.52 -8.22 12.47
N HIS A 161 13.91 -7.20 13.08
CA HIS A 161 13.82 -7.08 14.54
C HIS A 161 12.95 -8.19 15.16
N ALA A 162 11.85 -8.58 14.53
CA ALA A 162 11.03 -9.70 15.00
C ALA A 162 11.77 -11.05 14.91
N LEU A 163 12.50 -11.29 13.80
CA LEU A 163 13.38 -12.45 13.66
C LEU A 163 14.52 -12.44 14.68
N ALA A 164 15.07 -11.28 15.05
CA ALA A 164 16.04 -11.16 16.12
C ALA A 164 15.44 -11.52 17.49
N HIS A 165 14.20 -11.10 17.80
CA HIS A 165 13.50 -11.54 19.02
C HIS A 165 13.36 -13.08 19.06
N PHE A 166 12.96 -13.69 17.95
CA PHE A 166 12.83 -15.14 17.88
C PHE A 166 14.17 -15.87 17.93
N ALA A 167 15.26 -15.27 17.43
CA ALA A 167 16.60 -15.79 17.63
C ALA A 167 16.99 -15.77 19.12
N LEU A 168 16.71 -14.68 19.85
CA LEU A 168 16.93 -14.64 21.31
C LEU A 168 16.12 -15.76 22.01
N LEU A 169 14.84 -15.90 21.69
CA LEU A 169 13.98 -16.96 22.21
C LEU A 169 14.52 -18.38 21.92
N ILE A 170 15.17 -18.61 20.77
CA ILE A 170 15.77 -19.90 20.39
C ILE A 170 17.13 -20.13 21.06
N PHE A 171 17.91 -19.08 21.31
CA PHE A 171 19.25 -19.18 21.93
C PHE A 171 19.24 -19.19 23.46
N PHE A 172 18.26 -18.53 24.09
CA PHE A 172 18.17 -18.35 25.54
C PHE A 172 16.92 -19.01 26.17
N GLY A 173 15.93 -19.38 25.36
CA GLY A 173 14.75 -20.14 25.78
C GLY A 173 13.73 -19.33 26.60
N HIS A 174 12.86 -20.05 27.30
CA HIS A 174 12.11 -19.56 28.46
C HIS A 174 12.50 -20.44 29.65
N PRO A 175 12.92 -19.92 30.81
CA PRO A 175 12.88 -20.69 32.04
C PRO A 175 11.41 -21.01 32.36
N CYS A 176 11.11 -22.27 32.68
CA CYS A 176 9.78 -22.64 33.16
C CYS A 176 9.73 -22.46 34.69
N GLU A 177 8.76 -21.67 35.17
CA GLU A 177 8.67 -21.23 36.56
C GLU A 177 8.12 -22.29 37.53
N GLU A 178 7.55 -23.39 37.03
CA GLU A 178 7.01 -24.46 37.87
C GLU A 178 8.14 -25.23 38.58
N GLU A 179 7.96 -25.62 39.84
CA GLU A 179 8.99 -26.40 40.57
C GLU A 179 9.28 -27.77 39.91
N HIS A 180 8.33 -28.31 39.14
CA HIS A 180 8.52 -29.53 38.34
C HIS A 180 9.42 -29.32 37.11
N CYS A 181 9.67 -28.07 36.71
CA CYS A 181 10.53 -27.67 35.62
C CYS A 181 11.96 -27.28 36.05
N ARG A 182 12.39 -27.48 37.31
CA ARG A 182 13.74 -27.05 37.75
C ARG A 182 14.86 -27.67 36.90
N GLY A 183 15.44 -26.86 36.01
CA GLY A 183 16.45 -27.26 35.02
C GLY A 183 15.94 -27.54 33.60
N GLN A 184 14.67 -27.26 33.29
CA GLN A 184 14.06 -27.48 31.97
C GLN A 184 13.46 -26.18 31.42
N HIS A 185 14.04 -25.70 30.32
CA HIS A 185 13.48 -24.60 29.54
C HIS A 185 12.41 -25.12 28.56
N ILE A 186 11.52 -24.25 28.06
CA ILE A 186 10.54 -24.62 27.00
C ILE A 186 11.23 -25.13 25.73
N LEU A 187 12.50 -24.76 25.53
CA LEU A 187 13.44 -25.47 24.66
C LEU A 187 14.41 -26.22 25.58
N ASN A 188 14.19 -27.51 25.82
CA ASN A 188 14.95 -28.28 26.83
C ASN A 188 16.45 -28.45 26.47
N THR A 189 16.81 -27.99 25.28
CA THR A 189 18.15 -27.83 24.75
C THR A 189 18.20 -26.48 24.04
N GLY A 190 19.19 -25.64 24.37
CA GLY A 190 19.47 -24.47 23.55
C GLY A 190 20.06 -24.91 22.21
N TRP A 191 20.14 -24.00 21.23
CA TRP A 191 20.76 -24.32 19.93
C TRP A 191 22.20 -24.89 20.07
N LYS A 192 22.94 -24.48 21.11
CA LYS A 192 24.25 -25.05 21.46
C LYS A 192 24.18 -26.53 21.81
N ASP A 193 23.18 -26.93 22.60
CA ASP A 193 23.03 -28.31 23.07
C ASP A 193 22.53 -29.22 21.95
N PHE A 194 21.68 -28.70 21.05
CA PHE A 194 21.32 -29.37 19.80
C PHE A 194 22.54 -29.58 18.87
N LEU A 195 23.43 -28.59 18.73
CA LEU A 195 24.68 -28.74 17.98
C LEU A 195 25.65 -29.75 18.62
N ASN A 196 25.58 -29.93 19.95
CA ASN A 196 26.45 -30.85 20.69
C ASN A 196 25.92 -32.30 20.72
N ASP A 197 24.61 -32.52 20.89
CA ASP A 197 23.93 -33.82 20.73
C ASP A 197 22.67 -33.65 19.86
N PRO A 198 22.73 -33.88 18.53
CA PRO A 198 21.56 -33.78 17.66
C PRO A 198 20.50 -34.87 17.91
N ALA A 199 20.79 -35.91 18.71
CA ALA A 199 19.77 -36.89 19.12
C ALA A 199 18.78 -36.31 20.14
N THR A 200 19.11 -35.17 20.76
CA THR A 200 18.18 -34.41 21.61
C THR A 200 16.90 -34.02 20.86
N LEU A 201 17.00 -33.71 19.55
CA LEU A 201 15.87 -33.37 18.68
C LEU A 201 14.85 -34.52 18.52
N GLN A 202 15.26 -35.78 18.71
CA GLN A 202 14.35 -36.94 18.70
C GLN A 202 13.65 -37.14 20.06
N ARG A 203 14.28 -36.67 21.15
CA ARG A 203 13.73 -36.71 22.51
C ARG A 203 12.74 -35.56 22.72
N ASP A 204 13.14 -34.34 22.37
CA ASP A 204 12.32 -33.13 22.51
C ASP A 204 11.52 -32.81 21.24
N LYS A 205 10.36 -33.47 21.13
CA LYS A 205 9.34 -33.14 20.11
C LYS A 205 8.72 -31.76 20.32
N THR A 206 8.87 -31.13 21.49
CA THR A 206 8.23 -29.84 21.78
C THR A 206 8.96 -28.68 21.11
N PHE A 207 10.29 -28.71 21.04
CA PHE A 207 11.06 -27.76 20.23
C PHE A 207 10.67 -27.84 18.75
N VAL A 208 10.66 -29.04 18.14
CA VAL A 208 10.31 -29.21 16.71
C VAL A 208 8.90 -28.69 16.44
N LEU A 209 7.94 -28.96 17.33
CA LEU A 209 6.58 -28.43 17.22
C LEU A 209 6.53 -26.90 17.37
N ALA A 210 7.25 -26.33 18.33
CA ALA A 210 7.30 -24.88 18.56
C ALA A 210 7.97 -24.12 17.41
N ALA A 211 9.10 -24.63 16.90
CA ALA A 211 9.81 -24.05 15.76
C ALA A 211 9.00 -24.16 14.47
N THR A 212 8.37 -25.31 14.21
CA THR A 212 7.43 -25.48 13.07
C THR A 212 6.25 -24.54 13.20
N ARG A 213 5.68 -24.40 14.39
CA ARG A 213 4.56 -23.50 14.66
C ARG A 213 4.95 -22.04 14.44
N LEU A 214 6.11 -21.60 14.93
CA LEU A 214 6.66 -20.26 14.68
C LEU A 214 6.90 -20.01 13.19
N ALA A 215 7.45 -20.99 12.47
CA ALA A 215 7.69 -20.88 11.04
C ALA A 215 6.38 -20.70 10.26
N VAL A 216 5.37 -21.56 10.53
CA VAL A 216 4.08 -21.55 9.82
C VAL A 216 3.17 -20.39 10.25
N GLN A 217 3.15 -20.02 11.52
CA GLN A 217 2.26 -18.97 12.06
C GLN A 217 2.90 -17.57 12.07
N TYR A 218 4.15 -17.41 11.67
CA TYR A 218 4.79 -16.09 11.63
C TYR A 218 5.78 -15.90 10.48
N ILE A 219 6.83 -16.73 10.39
CA ILE A 219 7.95 -16.47 9.48
C ILE A 219 7.52 -16.59 8.01
N VAL A 220 6.77 -17.63 7.66
CA VAL A 220 6.27 -17.85 6.28
C VAL A 220 5.23 -16.79 5.88
N PRO A 221 4.17 -16.51 6.66
CA PRO A 221 3.28 -15.37 6.41
C PRO A 221 4.03 -14.04 6.24
N GLY A 222 5.04 -13.79 7.09
CA GLY A 222 5.81 -12.55 7.04
C GLY A 222 6.70 -12.43 5.81
N ALA A 223 7.37 -13.50 5.41
CA ALA A 223 8.14 -13.55 4.16
C ALA A 223 7.23 -13.33 2.93
N LEU A 224 6.04 -13.95 2.90
CA LEU A 224 5.05 -13.75 1.83
C LEU A 224 4.53 -12.31 1.79
N SER A 225 4.27 -11.69 2.95
CA SER A 225 3.90 -10.27 3.06
C SER A 225 4.97 -9.34 2.50
N LEU A 226 6.25 -9.59 2.82
CA LEU A 226 7.37 -8.83 2.24
C LEU A 226 7.51 -9.02 0.73
N ILE A 227 7.49 -10.27 0.25
CA ILE A 227 7.56 -10.59 -1.18
C ILE A 227 6.43 -9.88 -1.94
N PHE A 228 5.22 -9.86 -1.38
CA PHE A 228 4.09 -9.14 -1.97
C PHE A 228 4.30 -7.62 -1.99
N VAL A 229 4.74 -7.02 -0.88
CA VAL A 229 4.98 -5.56 -0.81
C VAL A 229 6.07 -5.11 -1.79
N PHE A 230 7.14 -5.89 -1.98
CA PHE A 230 8.14 -5.61 -3.01
C PHE A 230 7.67 -5.92 -4.43
N GLY A 231 6.83 -6.94 -4.64
CA GLY A 231 6.19 -7.20 -5.94
C GLY A 231 5.28 -6.05 -6.38
N MET A 232 4.47 -5.53 -5.44
CA MET A 232 3.56 -4.40 -5.64
C MET A 232 4.26 -3.08 -6.02
N ASP A 233 5.55 -2.93 -5.68
CA ASP A 233 6.35 -1.78 -6.12
C ASP A 233 6.51 -1.73 -7.64
N ASN A 234 6.64 -2.91 -8.29
CA ASN A 234 6.95 -3.00 -9.70
C ASN A 234 5.71 -2.99 -10.61
N PHE A 235 4.66 -2.24 -10.22
CA PHE A 235 3.42 -2.11 -10.99
C PHE A 235 3.66 -1.65 -12.45
N VAL A 236 4.77 -0.95 -12.72
CA VAL A 236 5.20 -0.54 -14.07
C VAL A 236 5.42 -1.73 -15.00
N ALA A 237 5.83 -2.89 -14.48
CA ALA A 237 5.95 -4.14 -15.25
C ALA A 237 4.63 -4.92 -15.38
N GLU A 238 3.58 -4.50 -14.66
CA GLU A 238 2.20 -5.01 -14.79
C GLU A 238 1.32 -4.10 -15.67
N LEU A 239 1.83 -2.93 -16.09
CA LEU A 239 1.22 -2.14 -17.15
C LEU A 239 1.26 -2.95 -18.45
N VAL A 240 0.18 -2.92 -19.25
CA VAL A 240 0.20 -3.49 -20.60
C VAL A 240 1.42 -2.93 -21.35
N PRO A 241 2.42 -3.77 -21.69
CA PRO A 241 3.65 -3.30 -22.31
C PRO A 241 3.31 -2.74 -23.69
N MET A 242 3.93 -1.62 -24.06
CA MET A 242 3.59 -0.93 -25.31
C MET A 242 3.76 -1.79 -26.57
N GLY A 243 4.61 -2.82 -26.53
CA GLY A 243 4.66 -3.88 -27.56
C GLY A 243 3.28 -4.49 -27.82
N LEU A 244 2.65 -5.10 -26.81
CA LEU A 244 1.30 -5.69 -26.92
C LEU A 244 0.23 -4.66 -27.32
N TYR A 245 0.40 -3.38 -26.93
CA TYR A 245 -0.49 -2.32 -27.42
C TYR A 245 -0.31 -2.04 -28.92
N PHE A 246 0.90 -2.20 -29.46
CA PHE A 246 1.22 -1.95 -30.87
C PHE A 246 1.09 -3.17 -31.79
N ASP A 247 1.26 -4.39 -31.28
CA ASP A 247 1.35 -5.65 -32.06
C ASP A 247 0.15 -5.91 -32.99
N HIS A 248 -1.06 -5.46 -32.62
CA HIS A 248 -2.26 -5.67 -33.44
C HIS A 248 -2.30 -4.83 -34.74
N LEU A 249 -1.67 -3.66 -34.78
CA LEU A 249 -1.58 -2.79 -35.98
C LEU A 249 -0.29 -1.94 -35.94
N PRO A 250 0.91 -2.54 -36.05
CA PRO A 250 2.17 -1.85 -35.77
C PRO A 250 2.35 -0.60 -36.62
N SER A 251 2.25 -0.68 -37.96
CA SER A 251 2.50 0.45 -38.85
C SER A 251 1.60 1.66 -38.57
N LYS A 252 0.30 1.44 -38.38
CA LYS A 252 -0.67 2.52 -38.08
C LYS A 252 -0.46 3.08 -36.67
N ARG A 253 -0.06 2.26 -35.70
CA ARG A 253 0.16 2.72 -34.33
C ARG A 253 1.51 3.40 -34.14
N TYR A 254 2.56 3.01 -34.87
CA TYR A 254 3.83 3.76 -34.96
C TYR A 254 3.64 5.16 -35.57
N GLU A 255 2.80 5.31 -36.61
CA GLU A 255 2.41 6.64 -37.13
C GLU A 255 1.72 7.50 -36.04
N ASN A 256 0.94 6.87 -35.17
CA ASN A 256 0.29 7.54 -34.04
C ASN A 256 1.19 7.71 -32.81
N LEU A 257 2.35 7.02 -32.72
CA LEU A 257 3.30 7.17 -31.61
C LEU A 257 3.82 8.61 -31.55
N GLY A 258 4.09 9.21 -32.72
CA GLY A 258 4.45 10.63 -32.86
C GLY A 258 3.36 11.63 -32.46
N ARG A 259 2.19 11.14 -32.00
CA ARG A 259 1.10 11.97 -31.45
C ARG A 259 1.00 11.88 -29.92
N TYR A 260 1.76 10.99 -29.27
CA TYR A 260 1.78 10.87 -27.81
C TYR A 260 2.64 11.95 -27.16
N MET A 261 2.11 12.58 -26.12
CA MET A 261 2.84 13.51 -25.27
C MET A 261 3.54 12.75 -24.15
N TYR A 262 4.85 12.90 -24.03
CA TYR A 262 5.62 12.29 -22.94
C TYR A 262 5.65 13.24 -21.74
N ILE A 263 5.24 12.76 -20.56
CA ILE A 263 5.20 13.57 -19.35
C ILE A 263 5.77 12.77 -18.18
N LYS A 264 6.74 13.35 -17.46
CA LYS A 264 7.27 12.80 -16.21
C LYS A 264 6.22 12.93 -15.10
N GLU A 265 6.17 11.96 -14.19
CA GLU A 265 5.17 11.88 -13.12
C GLU A 265 5.10 13.12 -12.21
N ASP A 266 6.24 13.72 -11.88
CA ASP A 266 6.35 14.96 -11.11
C ASP A 266 5.68 16.16 -11.82
N VAL A 267 5.84 16.25 -13.14
CA VAL A 267 5.18 17.28 -13.96
C VAL A 267 3.66 17.06 -13.98
N ILE A 268 3.18 15.80 -13.93
CA ILE A 268 1.75 15.50 -13.73
C ILE A 268 1.30 15.91 -12.33
N GLU A 269 2.08 15.63 -11.27
CA GLU A 269 1.78 16.08 -9.90
C GLU A 269 1.60 17.61 -9.83
N VAL A 270 2.42 18.38 -10.58
CA VAL A 270 2.31 19.84 -10.69
C VAL A 270 1.14 20.27 -11.58
N ALA A 271 0.90 19.60 -12.72
CA ALA A 271 -0.20 19.91 -13.63
C ALA A 271 -1.57 19.67 -12.98
N VAL A 272 -1.75 18.57 -12.23
CA VAL A 272 -2.96 18.29 -11.44
C VAL A 272 -3.22 19.46 -10.48
N LYS A 273 -2.21 19.86 -9.70
CA LYS A 273 -2.33 20.98 -8.75
C LYS A 273 -2.68 22.31 -9.45
N ARG A 274 -2.04 22.62 -10.59
CA ARG A 274 -2.30 23.85 -11.37
C ARG A 274 -3.72 23.86 -11.93
N ILE A 275 -4.17 22.77 -12.55
CA ILE A 275 -5.52 22.67 -13.12
C ILE A 275 -6.57 22.81 -12.02
N MET A 276 -6.42 22.09 -10.89
CA MET A 276 -7.32 22.21 -9.74
C MET A 276 -7.37 23.63 -9.17
N ALA A 277 -6.22 24.30 -9.03
CA ALA A 277 -6.17 25.68 -8.54
C ALA A 277 -6.79 26.70 -9.51
N SER A 278 -6.77 26.41 -10.82
CA SER A 278 -7.41 27.25 -11.85
C SER A 278 -8.91 27.00 -12.00
N ALA A 279 -9.41 25.85 -11.53
CA ALA A 279 -10.82 25.47 -11.60
C ALA A 279 -11.63 26.11 -10.46
N SER A 280 -11.74 27.44 -10.47
CA SER A 280 -12.51 28.22 -9.48
C SER A 280 -13.99 27.80 -9.40
N GLU A 281 -14.52 27.24 -10.49
CA GLU A 281 -15.65 26.32 -10.46
C GLU A 281 -15.23 25.02 -11.16
N LEU A 282 -15.23 23.91 -10.42
CA LEU A 282 -15.11 22.56 -10.98
C LEU A 282 -16.44 22.20 -11.64
N GLN A 283 -16.66 22.68 -12.87
CA GLN A 283 -17.81 22.26 -13.67
C GLN A 283 -17.69 20.77 -14.04
N PRO A 284 -18.82 20.01 -14.11
CA PRO A 284 -18.80 18.62 -14.55
C PRO A 284 -18.26 18.49 -15.97
N GLN A 285 -17.28 17.61 -16.19
CA GLN A 285 -16.57 17.46 -17.46
C GLN A 285 -16.31 16.00 -17.81
N SER A 286 -16.17 15.70 -19.10
CA SER A 286 -15.78 14.36 -19.54
C SER A 286 -14.28 14.15 -19.35
N MET A 287 -13.87 12.88 -19.19
CA MET A 287 -12.46 12.50 -19.14
C MET A 287 -11.61 13.08 -20.29
N GLU A 288 -12.17 13.12 -21.50
CA GLU A 288 -11.48 13.63 -22.69
C GLU A 288 -11.21 15.14 -22.59
N GLN A 289 -12.20 15.92 -22.11
CA GLN A 289 -12.04 17.37 -21.88
C GLN A 289 -10.97 17.65 -20.82
N LEU A 290 -10.93 16.84 -19.76
CA LEU A 290 -9.91 16.96 -18.73
C LEU A 290 -8.53 16.61 -19.29
N CYS A 291 -8.40 15.53 -20.07
CA CYS A 291 -7.14 15.15 -20.69
C CYS A 291 -6.63 16.17 -21.72
N LEU A 292 -7.51 16.83 -22.48
CA LEU A 292 -7.14 17.94 -23.35
C LEU A 292 -6.56 19.11 -22.56
N ARG A 293 -7.16 19.49 -21.42
CA ARG A 293 -6.61 20.50 -20.50
C ARG A 293 -5.25 20.09 -19.92
N PHE A 294 -5.00 18.80 -19.71
CA PHE A 294 -3.67 18.29 -19.36
C PHE A 294 -2.67 18.45 -20.51
N GLN A 295 -3.04 18.15 -21.76
CA GLN A 295 -2.18 18.38 -22.93
C GLN A 295 -1.83 19.87 -23.10
N GLU A 296 -2.80 20.76 -22.93
CA GLU A 296 -2.59 22.22 -22.98
C GLU A 296 -1.67 22.69 -21.85
N THR A 297 -1.91 22.22 -20.62
CA THR A 297 -1.09 22.57 -19.44
C THR A 297 0.34 22.06 -19.57
N ALA A 298 0.53 20.85 -20.11
CA ALA A 298 1.84 20.24 -20.32
C ALA A 298 2.62 20.91 -21.47
N LYS A 299 1.96 21.32 -22.56
CA LYS A 299 2.57 22.19 -23.59
C LYS A 299 3.03 23.53 -22.98
N ALA A 300 2.23 24.12 -22.10
CA ALA A 300 2.61 25.31 -21.33
C ALA A 300 3.66 25.05 -20.22
N MET A 301 4.07 23.78 -20.03
CA MET A 301 5.21 23.35 -19.21
C MET A 301 6.37 22.81 -20.07
N GLN A 302 6.33 23.03 -21.40
CA GLN A 302 7.35 22.60 -22.36
C GLN A 302 7.56 21.07 -22.46
N CYS A 303 6.55 20.26 -22.09
CA CYS A 303 6.56 18.82 -22.32
C CYS A 303 6.57 18.50 -23.83
N LYS A 304 7.60 17.79 -24.29
CA LYS A 304 7.80 17.44 -25.71
C LYS A 304 6.90 16.28 -26.14
N GLN A 305 6.50 16.30 -27.42
CA GLN A 305 5.77 15.20 -28.07
C GLN A 305 6.79 14.13 -28.54
N LEU A 306 6.42 12.84 -28.49
CA LEU A 306 7.32 11.79 -28.98
C LEU A 306 7.69 12.03 -30.45
N GLY A 307 8.97 11.94 -30.77
CA GLY A 307 9.47 12.15 -32.13
C GLY A 307 9.66 13.61 -32.54
N GLU A 308 9.30 14.59 -31.70
CA GLU A 308 9.95 15.92 -31.80
C GLU A 308 11.45 15.74 -31.52
N SER A 309 12.30 16.33 -32.35
CA SER A 309 13.75 16.20 -32.21
C SER A 309 14.21 16.86 -30.91
N ALA A 310 14.53 16.05 -29.91
CA ALA A 310 15.13 16.53 -28.68
C ALA A 310 16.54 17.03 -28.97
N ASP A 311 16.71 18.35 -29.04
CA ASP A 311 18.01 18.99 -28.88
C ASP A 311 18.54 18.62 -27.48
N LEU A 312 19.54 17.72 -27.47
CA LEU A 312 20.01 16.97 -26.30
C LEU A 312 20.54 17.86 -25.16
N GLU A 313 20.81 19.14 -25.43
CA GLU A 313 21.35 20.11 -24.49
C GLU A 313 20.27 20.78 -23.61
N GLU A 314 18.99 20.70 -23.98
CA GLU A 314 17.89 21.26 -23.16
C GLU A 314 17.45 20.33 -22.02
N GLU A 315 17.51 19.00 -22.19
CA GLU A 315 17.05 18.07 -21.15
C GLU A 315 17.84 18.24 -19.85
N THR A 316 19.14 18.55 -19.95
CA THR A 316 20.06 18.83 -18.84
C THR A 316 19.76 20.12 -18.08
N GLN A 317 18.97 21.05 -18.66
CA GLN A 317 18.48 22.23 -17.92
C GLN A 317 17.12 21.97 -17.28
N SER A 318 16.27 21.14 -17.88
CA SER A 318 15.03 20.71 -17.25
C SER A 318 15.26 19.79 -16.02
N GLU A 319 16.45 19.20 -15.88
CA GLU A 319 16.93 18.55 -14.64
C GLU A 319 17.10 19.52 -13.46
N SER A 320 17.10 20.84 -13.67
CA SER A 320 17.19 21.82 -12.57
C SER A 320 15.87 22.05 -11.82
N LEU A 321 14.77 21.40 -12.21
CA LEU A 321 13.73 21.01 -11.25
C LEU A 321 14.33 19.92 -10.36
N GLN A 322 15.15 20.35 -9.39
CA GLN A 322 15.75 19.47 -8.40
C GLN A 322 14.62 18.80 -7.60
N LEU A 323 14.30 17.56 -7.96
CA LEU A 323 13.70 16.64 -7.01
C LEU A 323 14.74 16.44 -5.90
N GLU A 324 14.60 17.22 -4.82
CA GLU A 324 15.05 16.76 -3.50
C GLU A 324 14.58 15.32 -3.37
N GLU A 325 15.51 14.38 -3.16
CA GLU A 325 15.16 12.97 -3.02
C GLU A 325 14.11 12.87 -1.91
N LYS A 326 12.84 12.59 -2.28
CA LYS A 326 11.69 12.60 -1.36
C LYS A 326 11.96 11.61 -0.23
N GLY A 327 12.58 12.09 0.85
CA GLY A 327 13.23 11.28 1.86
C GLY A 327 12.23 10.41 2.63
N PHE A 328 12.73 9.55 3.52
CA PHE A 328 11.88 8.60 4.23
C PHE A 328 10.67 9.28 4.92
N ALA A 329 10.88 10.44 5.56
CA ALA A 329 9.81 11.24 6.17
C ALA A 329 8.79 11.77 5.15
N ALA A 330 9.19 12.12 3.93
CA ALA A 330 8.27 12.54 2.86
C ALA A 330 7.44 11.35 2.34
N GLY A 331 8.04 10.17 2.18
CA GLY A 331 7.29 8.95 1.83
C GLY A 331 6.29 8.52 2.91
N VAL A 332 6.68 8.63 4.19
CA VAL A 332 5.78 8.39 5.34
C VAL A 332 4.64 9.43 5.38
N ARG A 333 4.94 10.72 5.15
CA ARG A 333 3.92 11.77 5.02
C ARG A 333 2.95 11.45 3.88
N GLU A 334 3.46 11.09 2.70
CA GLU A 334 2.67 10.77 1.51
C GLU A 334 1.70 9.60 1.76
N LEU A 335 2.17 8.55 2.46
CA LEU A 335 1.36 7.41 2.89
C LEU A 335 0.25 7.79 3.89
N ILE A 336 0.54 8.65 4.86
CA ILE A 336 -0.38 9.01 5.95
C ILE A 336 -1.44 10.01 5.49
N LEU A 337 -1.04 11.00 4.70
CA LEU A 337 -1.92 12.06 4.21
C LEU A 337 -2.65 11.70 2.91
N LEU A 338 -2.23 10.61 2.26
CA LEU A 338 -2.72 10.15 0.95
C LEU A 338 -2.59 11.26 -0.11
N GLU A 339 -1.43 11.93 -0.15
CA GLU A 339 -1.22 13.12 -0.98
C GLU A 339 -1.05 12.84 -2.49
N TRP A 340 -1.31 11.61 -2.92
CA TRP A 340 -1.14 11.09 -4.28
C TRP A 340 -1.92 11.87 -5.34
N TRP A 341 -1.26 12.20 -6.45
CA TRP A 341 -1.90 12.94 -7.55
C TRP A 341 -3.07 12.21 -8.24
N PRO A 342 -3.08 10.86 -8.42
CA PRO A 342 -4.20 10.20 -9.08
C PRO A 342 -5.46 10.17 -8.22
N LEU A 343 -5.30 10.17 -6.89
CA LEU A 343 -6.42 10.23 -5.95
C LEU A 343 -7.22 11.52 -6.14
N ARG A 344 -6.51 12.65 -6.23
CA ARG A 344 -7.11 13.97 -6.51
C ARG A 344 -7.75 13.97 -7.90
N LEU A 345 -7.02 13.49 -8.91
CA LEU A 345 -7.46 13.47 -10.29
C LEU A 345 -8.76 12.68 -10.51
N LEU A 346 -8.87 11.49 -9.92
CA LEU A 346 -10.01 10.59 -10.14
C LEU A 346 -11.22 10.94 -9.25
N LEU A 347 -10.98 11.39 -8.01
CA LEU A 347 -12.05 11.62 -7.04
C LEU A 347 -12.51 13.08 -6.91
N GLU A 348 -11.59 14.04 -6.99
CA GLU A 348 -11.86 15.45 -6.68
C GLU A 348 -12.29 16.25 -7.92
N PHE A 349 -12.05 15.74 -9.13
CA PHE A 349 -12.68 16.23 -10.36
C PHE A 349 -14.07 15.59 -10.58
N PRO A 350 -15.11 16.38 -10.92
CA PRO A 350 -16.45 15.88 -11.24
C PRO A 350 -16.50 15.30 -12.66
N LEU A 351 -15.85 14.16 -12.85
CA LEU A 351 -15.95 13.34 -14.05
C LEU A 351 -17.35 12.73 -14.16
N VAL A 352 -18.00 12.92 -15.30
CA VAL A 352 -19.38 12.47 -15.58
C VAL A 352 -19.47 11.20 -16.43
N ASP A 353 -18.35 10.74 -17.00
CA ASP A 353 -18.33 9.53 -17.82
C ASP A 353 -18.62 8.25 -17.01
N GLU A 354 -19.46 7.39 -17.57
CA GLU A 354 -20.02 6.20 -16.89
C GLU A 354 -18.93 5.29 -16.32
N VAL A 355 -17.82 5.12 -17.05
CA VAL A 355 -16.69 4.29 -16.60
C VAL A 355 -16.03 4.86 -15.33
N SER A 356 -16.00 6.18 -15.17
CA SER A 356 -15.53 6.84 -13.94
C SER A 356 -16.56 6.78 -12.81
N VAL A 357 -17.87 6.77 -13.11
CA VAL A 357 -18.93 6.52 -12.10
C VAL A 357 -18.83 5.08 -11.58
N ARG A 358 -18.75 4.08 -12.47
CA ARG A 358 -18.50 2.67 -12.10
C ARG A 358 -17.20 2.54 -11.29
N PHE A 359 -16.11 3.17 -11.72
CA PHE A 359 -14.86 3.20 -10.97
C PHE A 359 -15.03 3.76 -9.55
N CYS A 360 -15.79 4.85 -9.38
CA CYS A 360 -16.10 5.40 -8.06
C CYS A 360 -16.89 4.41 -7.16
N GLN A 361 -17.83 3.64 -7.71
CA GLN A 361 -18.57 2.61 -6.96
C GLN A 361 -17.64 1.50 -6.44
N PHE A 362 -16.78 0.95 -7.31
CA PHE A 362 -15.81 -0.07 -6.92
C PHE A 362 -14.75 0.45 -5.95
N LEU A 363 -14.29 1.69 -6.15
CA LEU A 363 -13.35 2.36 -5.25
C LEU A 363 -13.98 2.64 -3.89
N ALA A 364 -15.26 3.02 -3.81
CA ALA A 364 -15.99 3.13 -2.55
C ALA A 364 -16.04 1.78 -1.80
N ALA A 365 -16.34 0.68 -2.49
CA ALA A 365 -16.35 -0.65 -1.88
C ALA A 365 -14.96 -1.07 -1.33
N HIS A 366 -13.89 -0.82 -2.09
CA HIS A 366 -12.52 -1.05 -1.63
C HIS A 366 -12.11 -0.12 -0.47
N LEU A 367 -12.52 1.15 -0.48
CA LEU A 367 -12.28 2.09 0.62
C LEU A 367 -13.06 1.71 1.89
N VAL A 368 -14.28 1.19 1.79
CA VAL A 368 -15.04 0.62 2.93
C VAL A 368 -14.30 -0.57 3.52
N ALA A 369 -13.93 -1.56 2.70
CA ALA A 369 -13.19 -2.74 3.17
C ALA A 369 -11.84 -2.35 3.80
N SER A 370 -11.13 -1.40 3.19
CA SER A 370 -9.89 -0.83 3.74
C SER A 370 -10.12 -0.11 5.07
N THR A 371 -11.21 0.65 5.22
CA THR A 371 -11.58 1.32 6.47
C THR A 371 -11.83 0.31 7.58
N VAL A 372 -12.53 -0.79 7.30
CA VAL A 372 -12.79 -1.88 8.27
C VAL A 372 -11.48 -2.55 8.68
N LEU A 373 -10.62 -2.93 7.72
CA LEU A 373 -9.34 -3.57 8.02
C LEU A 373 -8.42 -2.65 8.83
N LEU A 374 -8.22 -1.40 8.39
CA LEU A 374 -7.41 -0.42 9.10
C LEU A 374 -8.00 -0.08 10.48
N GLY A 375 -9.33 0.00 10.61
CA GLY A 375 -10.02 0.19 11.89
C GLY A 375 -9.78 -0.94 12.89
N LEU A 376 -9.83 -2.21 12.44
CA LEU A 376 -9.49 -3.37 13.27
C LEU A 376 -8.02 -3.38 13.69
N MET A 377 -7.11 -3.04 12.77
CA MET A 377 -5.67 -2.91 13.04
C MET A 377 -5.37 -1.79 14.06
N THR A 378 -5.95 -0.60 13.86
CA THR A 378 -5.83 0.54 14.79
C THR A 378 -6.41 0.20 16.17
N THR A 379 -7.60 -0.42 16.23
CA THR A 379 -8.24 -0.85 17.48
C THR A 379 -7.37 -1.87 18.23
N THR A 380 -6.73 -2.79 17.51
CA THR A 380 -5.80 -3.78 18.09
C THR A 380 -4.60 -3.09 18.75
N ILE A 381 -4.02 -2.08 18.12
CA ILE A 381 -2.90 -1.30 18.68
C ILE A 381 -3.35 -0.42 19.86
N LEU A 382 -4.44 0.33 19.73
CA LEU A 382 -4.96 1.18 20.81
C LEU A 382 -5.29 0.36 22.05
N ARG A 383 -5.83 -0.85 21.88
CA ARG A 383 -6.05 -1.79 22.99
C ARG A 383 -4.75 -2.24 23.64
N ARG A 384 -3.65 -2.42 22.89
CA ARG A 384 -2.32 -2.69 23.47
C ARG A 384 -1.79 -1.49 24.25
N CYS A 385 -1.96 -0.26 23.78
CA CYS A 385 -1.67 0.95 24.56
C CYS A 385 -2.43 0.97 25.88
N VAL A 386 -3.75 0.72 25.85
CA VAL A 386 -4.61 0.72 27.05
C VAL A 386 -4.25 -0.40 28.02
N ILE A 387 -3.84 -1.58 27.54
CA ILE A 387 -3.37 -2.67 28.40
C ILE A 387 -2.06 -2.28 29.10
N LEU A 388 -1.09 -1.69 28.39
CA LEU A 388 0.17 -1.23 28.98
C LEU A 388 -0.07 -0.13 30.00
N VAL A 389 -0.79 0.94 29.65
CA VAL A 389 -1.11 2.03 30.60
C VAL A 389 -1.83 1.48 31.84
N ARG A 390 -2.66 0.45 31.69
CA ARG A 390 -3.33 -0.19 32.83
C ARG A 390 -2.38 -1.02 33.70
N THR A 391 -1.35 -1.68 33.17
CA THR A 391 -0.34 -2.34 34.03
C THR A 391 0.44 -1.30 34.82
N GLU A 392 1.02 -0.31 34.13
CA GLU A 392 1.77 0.79 34.80
C GLU A 392 0.95 1.48 35.91
N MET A 393 -0.36 1.69 35.70
CA MET A 393 -1.23 2.29 36.71
C MET A 393 -1.50 1.37 37.91
N MET A 394 -1.57 0.05 37.74
CA MET A 394 -1.75 -0.87 38.88
C MET A 394 -0.46 -1.00 39.70
N ASP A 395 0.70 -0.94 39.03
CA ASP A 395 2.01 -0.97 39.69
C ASP A 395 2.32 0.39 40.38
N LEU A 396 1.71 1.48 39.90
CA LEU A 396 1.66 2.78 40.60
C LEU A 396 0.72 2.77 41.81
N GLU A 397 -0.39 2.02 41.74
CA GLU A 397 -1.30 1.83 42.88
C GLU A 397 -0.74 0.90 43.97
N SER A 398 0.18 -0.03 43.66
CA SER A 398 0.90 -0.82 44.67
C SER A 398 1.99 -0.01 45.40
N GLY A 399 2.53 1.01 44.74
CA GLY A 399 3.61 1.86 45.24
C GLY A 399 5.02 1.40 44.81
N ASP A 400 5.13 0.35 44.00
CA ASP A 400 6.40 -0.21 43.51
C ASP A 400 6.88 0.45 42.19
N PHE A 401 6.12 1.41 41.65
CA PHE A 401 6.38 2.02 40.35
C PHE A 401 7.73 2.75 40.24
N ILE A 402 8.66 2.07 39.58
CA ILE A 402 9.83 2.65 38.92
C ILE A 402 9.51 2.61 37.41
N PRO A 403 9.50 3.75 36.69
CA PRO A 403 9.17 3.76 35.26
C PRO A 403 10.29 3.13 34.44
N GLU A 404 10.20 1.82 34.18
CA GLU A 404 11.20 1.09 33.41
C GLU A 404 11.18 1.51 31.91
N PRO A 405 12.35 1.66 31.26
CA PRO A 405 12.43 1.93 29.81
C PRO A 405 11.64 0.91 28.98
N ASP A 406 11.54 -0.31 29.50
CA ASP A 406 10.91 -1.50 28.96
C ASP A 406 9.40 -1.35 28.76
N ALA A 407 8.73 -0.49 29.53
CA ALA A 407 7.33 -0.10 29.33
C ALA A 407 7.20 1.10 28.38
N ILE A 408 8.05 2.12 28.57
CA ILE A 408 8.01 3.39 27.83
C ILE A 408 8.25 3.18 26.34
N TYR A 409 9.26 2.38 25.98
CA TYR A 409 9.68 2.21 24.57
C TYR A 409 8.60 1.48 23.72
N PRO A 410 8.03 0.34 24.15
CA PRO A 410 6.88 -0.25 23.46
C PRO A 410 5.67 0.68 23.40
N PHE A 411 5.35 1.37 24.51
CA PHE A 411 4.22 2.31 24.55
C PHE A 411 4.37 3.44 23.51
N ALA A 412 5.55 4.05 23.41
CA ALA A 412 5.85 5.07 22.42
C ALA A 412 5.66 4.56 20.97
N TRP A 413 6.10 3.33 20.67
CA TRP A 413 5.89 2.71 19.36
C TRP A 413 4.41 2.44 19.05
N TYR A 414 3.64 1.88 20.00
CA TYR A 414 2.21 1.63 19.81
C TYR A 414 1.42 2.93 19.70
N LEU A 415 1.78 3.98 20.44
CA LEU A 415 1.17 5.30 20.34
C LEU A 415 1.47 5.94 18.97
N CYS A 416 2.72 5.95 18.54
CA CYS A 416 3.11 6.51 17.23
C CYS A 416 2.41 5.76 16.09
N LEU A 417 2.43 4.42 16.09
CA LEU A 417 1.76 3.66 15.03
C LEU A 417 0.22 3.77 15.11
N GLY A 418 -0.35 3.83 16.32
CA GLY A 418 -1.78 4.04 16.52
C GLY A 418 -2.26 5.40 15.99
N LEU A 419 -1.46 6.45 16.14
CA LEU A 419 -1.71 7.76 15.54
C LEU A 419 -1.56 7.73 14.02
N VAL A 420 -0.50 7.10 13.50
CA VAL A 420 -0.25 6.93 12.05
C VAL A 420 -1.42 6.21 11.37
N LEU A 421 -1.83 5.05 11.90
CA LEU A 421 -2.94 4.28 11.35
C LEU A 421 -4.30 4.95 11.63
N GLY A 422 -4.48 5.63 12.77
CA GLY A 422 -5.67 6.42 13.05
C GLY A 422 -5.89 7.55 12.04
N VAL A 423 -4.84 8.33 11.74
CA VAL A 423 -4.89 9.37 10.70
C VAL A 423 -5.17 8.75 9.32
N ALA A 424 -4.50 7.64 8.97
CA ALA A 424 -4.78 6.93 7.72
C ALA A 424 -6.24 6.43 7.64
N THR A 425 -6.78 5.81 8.71
CA THR A 425 -8.18 5.38 8.79
C THR A 425 -9.13 6.57 8.62
N CYS A 426 -8.89 7.70 9.29
CA CYS A 426 -9.70 8.90 9.13
C CYS A 426 -9.62 9.50 7.72
N ARG A 427 -8.45 9.44 7.05
CA ARG A 427 -8.28 9.87 5.65
C ARG A 427 -9.02 8.95 4.68
N VAL A 428 -8.89 7.62 4.84
CA VAL A 428 -9.64 6.63 4.04
C VAL A 428 -11.14 6.80 4.25
N LEU A 429 -11.63 6.95 5.50
CA LEU A 429 -13.04 7.20 5.80
C LEU A 429 -13.55 8.52 5.19
N SER A 430 -12.75 9.59 5.23
CA SER A 430 -13.06 10.87 4.59
C SER A 430 -13.14 10.74 3.06
N LEU A 431 -12.30 9.89 2.45
CA LEU A 431 -12.39 9.56 1.03
C LEU A 431 -13.66 8.75 0.75
N THR A 432 -13.94 7.68 1.48
CA THR A 432 -15.19 6.90 1.38
C THR A 432 -16.41 7.82 1.38
N TRP A 433 -16.49 8.73 2.36
CA TRP A 433 -17.60 9.67 2.49
C TRP A 433 -17.73 10.61 1.27
N ARG A 434 -16.62 11.17 0.77
CA ARG A 434 -16.64 12.03 -0.42
C ARG A 434 -17.05 11.27 -1.69
N VAL A 435 -16.59 10.02 -1.86
CA VAL A 435 -16.99 9.18 -3.01
C VAL A 435 -18.47 8.81 -2.91
N THR A 436 -18.97 8.39 -1.75
CA THR A 436 -20.39 8.09 -1.54
C THR A 436 -21.27 9.31 -1.78
N LEU A 437 -20.89 10.50 -1.26
CA LEU A 437 -21.62 11.74 -1.55
C LEU A 437 -21.69 12.04 -3.05
N ARG A 438 -20.55 11.95 -3.76
CA ARG A 438 -20.50 12.16 -5.22
C ARG A 438 -21.38 11.16 -5.97
N LEU A 439 -21.44 9.91 -5.54
CA LEU A 439 -22.34 8.90 -6.12
C LEU A 439 -23.82 9.22 -5.87
N THR A 440 -24.18 9.75 -4.69
CA THR A 440 -25.55 10.20 -4.39
C THR A 440 -25.94 11.57 -4.99
N GLN A 441 -24.96 12.34 -5.44
CA GLN A 441 -25.14 13.66 -6.07
C GLN A 441 -25.01 13.62 -7.60
N SER A 442 -24.57 12.49 -8.17
CA SER A 442 -24.68 12.26 -9.60
C SER A 442 -26.16 12.38 -9.99
N PRO A 443 -26.53 13.16 -11.01
CA PRO A 443 -27.89 13.11 -11.52
C PRO A 443 -28.20 11.68 -11.95
N GLU A 444 -29.46 11.25 -11.77
CA GLU A 444 -29.91 10.00 -12.37
C GLU A 444 -29.68 10.07 -13.89
N PRO A 445 -29.18 9.00 -14.52
CA PRO A 445 -28.99 8.98 -15.97
C PRO A 445 -30.38 9.09 -16.61
N THR A 446 -30.66 10.24 -17.22
CA THR A 446 -31.86 10.44 -18.02
C THR A 446 -31.91 9.38 -19.11
N GLU A 447 -32.94 8.53 -19.07
CA GLU A 447 -33.11 7.46 -20.06
C GLU A 447 -33.13 8.06 -21.49
N PRO A 448 -32.40 7.47 -22.45
CA PRO A 448 -32.16 8.04 -23.78
C PRO A 448 -33.32 7.86 -24.77
#